data_AF-A0AA35YDS6-F1
#
_entry.id   AF-A0AA35YDS6-F1
#
_cell.length_a   1.000
_cell.length_b   1.000
_cell.length_c   1.000
_cell.angle_alpha   90.00
_cell.angle_beta   90.00
_cell.angle_gamma   90.00
#
_symmetry.space_group_name_H-M   'P 1'
#
loop_
_entity.id
_entity.type
_entity.pdbx_description
1 polymer ?
#
loop_
_entity_poly.entity_id
_entity_poly.type
_entity_poly.pdbx_seq_one_letter_code
_entity_poly.pdbx_strand_id
1 'polypeptide(L)'
;MLIFTATIMKPSTNFVRDIRDPEHPYSLEQLSVLSEESITVDEKLGRILISFTPTIQHCSMATVIGLCLRVKLKDCFPPHFKVDIKVAPGSHADEAAVNKQLNDKERIVAAMENPNLRHLVDECLHSSEL
;
A
#
# COMPACT_ATOMS: atom_id res chain seq x y z
N MET A 1 19.41 6.75 -17.25
CA MET A 1 18.25 7.48 -17.78
C MET A 1 17.43 6.51 -18.61
N LEU A 2 16.74 5.57 -17.95
CA LEU A 2 15.89 4.60 -18.64
C LEU A 2 14.53 5.25 -18.85
N ILE A 3 14.28 5.58 -20.11
CA ILE A 3 13.00 6.04 -20.63
C ILE A 3 12.06 4.84 -20.53
N PHE A 4 11.19 4.81 -19.52
CA PHE A 4 10.05 3.88 -19.49
C PHE A 4 9.12 4.31 -20.63
N THR A 5 9.32 3.69 -21.79
CA THR A 5 8.42 3.77 -22.93
C THR A 5 7.05 3.27 -22.51
N ALA A 6 6.03 4.07 -22.82
CA ALA A 6 4.60 3.77 -22.66
C ALA A 6 4.27 2.37 -23.18
N THR A 7 4.36 1.38 -22.30
CA THR A 7 3.75 0.07 -22.43
C THR A 7 2.57 0.11 -21.51
N ILE A 8 1.38 -0.18 -22.03
CA ILE A 8 0.13 -0.33 -21.28
C ILE A 8 0.46 -1.13 -20.02
N MET A 9 0.58 -0.42 -18.90
CA MET A 9 0.88 -1.02 -17.61
C MET A 9 -0.45 -1.62 -17.19
N LYS A 10 -0.65 -2.90 -17.51
CA LYS A 10 -1.74 -3.68 -16.94
C LYS A 10 -1.80 -3.38 -15.43
N PRO A 11 -2.97 -3.41 -14.78
CA PRO A 11 -3.13 -3.25 -13.34
C PRO A 11 -2.52 -4.44 -12.57
N SER A 12 -1.33 -4.88 -12.96
CA SER A 12 -0.65 -5.99 -12.35
C SER A 12 -0.24 -5.56 -10.95
N THR A 13 -0.77 -6.27 -9.96
CA THR A 13 -0.39 -6.23 -8.53
C THR A 13 1.10 -6.39 -8.27
N ASN A 14 1.88 -6.69 -9.31
CA ASN A 14 3.34 -6.82 -9.33
C ASN A 14 4.09 -5.77 -8.50
N PHE A 15 3.57 -4.55 -8.37
CA PHE A 15 4.23 -3.48 -7.61
C PHE A 15 4.11 -3.64 -6.09
N VAL A 16 3.08 -4.33 -5.58
CA VAL A 16 2.74 -4.33 -4.14
C VAL A 16 2.47 -5.73 -3.57
N ARG A 17 2.44 -6.76 -4.41
CA ARG A 17 2.19 -8.16 -4.02
C ARG A 17 3.28 -8.79 -3.17
N ASP A 18 4.50 -8.30 -3.30
CA ASP A 18 5.72 -8.78 -2.64
C ASP A 18 5.91 -8.18 -1.25
N ILE A 19 5.12 -7.16 -0.90
CA ILE A 19 5.12 -6.56 0.44
C ILE A 19 4.78 -7.65 1.45
N ARG A 20 5.61 -7.78 2.49
CA ARG A 20 5.35 -8.68 3.61
C ARG A 20 4.39 -8.06 4.61
N ASP A 21 3.58 -8.91 5.21
CA ASP A 21 2.80 -8.56 6.36
C ASP A 21 3.72 -8.26 7.57
N PRO A 22 3.45 -7.22 8.35
CA PRO A 22 4.28 -6.86 9.51
C PRO A 22 4.19 -7.88 10.67
N GLU A 23 3.16 -8.73 10.71
CA GLU A 23 2.94 -9.72 11.76
C GLU A 23 3.25 -11.15 11.30
N HIS A 24 3.19 -11.41 9.99
CA HIS A 24 3.34 -12.74 9.40
C HIS A 24 4.48 -12.81 8.37
N PRO A 25 5.16 -13.96 8.25
CA PRO A 25 6.25 -14.14 7.28
C PRO A 25 5.79 -14.27 5.81
N TYR A 26 4.52 -13.95 5.53
CA TYR A 26 3.87 -14.12 4.23
C TYR A 26 3.63 -12.76 3.56
N SER A 27 3.54 -12.75 2.24
CA SER A 27 3.20 -11.54 1.49
C SER A 27 1.71 -11.20 1.57
N LEU A 28 1.37 -9.94 1.30
CA LEU A 28 -0.03 -9.49 1.27
C LEU A 28 -0.87 -10.25 0.25
N GLU A 29 -0.28 -10.68 -0.87
CA GLU A 29 -0.96 -11.54 -1.86
C GLU A 29 -1.22 -12.94 -1.30
N GLN A 30 -0.21 -13.55 -0.64
CA GLN A 30 -0.35 -14.89 -0.04
C GLN A 30 -1.43 -14.91 1.06
N LEU A 31 -1.62 -13.80 1.77
CA LEU A 31 -2.64 -13.65 2.81
C LEU A 31 -3.99 -13.17 2.28
N SER A 32 -4.16 -13.02 0.96
CA SER A 32 -5.37 -12.48 0.34
C SER A 32 -5.75 -11.08 0.85
N VAL A 33 -4.77 -10.33 1.37
CA VAL A 33 -4.94 -8.94 1.79
C VAL A 33 -5.07 -8.03 0.57
N LEU A 34 -4.40 -8.38 -0.52
CA LEU A 34 -4.48 -7.72 -1.82
C LEU A 34 -4.75 -8.72 -2.94
N SER A 35 -5.52 -8.29 -3.93
CA SER A 35 -5.78 -9.01 -5.18
C SER A 35 -5.70 -8.06 -6.39
N GLU A 36 -5.69 -8.61 -7.61
CA GLU A 36 -5.64 -7.78 -8.84
C GLU A 36 -6.84 -6.84 -8.97
N GLU A 37 -8.01 -7.34 -8.61
CA GLU A 37 -9.28 -6.59 -8.63
C GLU A 37 -9.31 -5.45 -7.61
N SER A 38 -8.43 -5.52 -6.60
CA SER A 38 -8.36 -4.57 -5.48
C SER A 38 -7.57 -3.30 -5.82
N ILE A 39 -6.93 -3.27 -7.00
CA ILE A 39 -6.07 -2.18 -7.48
C ILE A 39 -6.65 -1.61 -8.77
N THR A 40 -6.89 -0.30 -8.78
CA THR A 40 -7.34 0.44 -9.96
C THR A 40 -6.35 1.56 -10.27
N VAL A 41 -5.85 1.59 -11.50
CA VAL A 41 -4.97 2.65 -12.00
C VAL A 41 -5.67 3.41 -13.11
N ASP A 42 -5.91 4.71 -12.88
CA ASP A 42 -6.44 5.64 -13.87
C ASP A 42 -5.31 6.57 -14.33
N GLU A 43 -4.71 6.26 -15.47
CA GLU A 43 -3.62 7.07 -16.05
C GLU A 43 -4.09 8.45 -16.52
N LYS A 44 -5.36 8.58 -16.93
CA LYS A 44 -5.89 9.86 -17.45
C LYS A 44 -6.08 10.86 -16.34
N LEU A 45 -6.56 10.39 -15.19
CA LEU A 45 -6.72 11.21 -13.99
C LEU A 45 -5.46 11.24 -13.12
N GLY A 46 -4.43 10.45 -13.46
CA GLY A 46 -3.24 10.28 -12.65
C GLY A 46 -3.60 9.81 -11.25
N ARG A 47 -4.41 8.75 -11.12
CA ARG A 47 -4.94 8.28 -9.83
C ARG A 47 -4.76 6.78 -9.66
N ILE A 48 -4.33 6.36 -8.47
CA ILE A 48 -4.24 4.96 -8.08
C ILE A 48 -5.17 4.76 -6.88
N LEU A 49 -6.09 3.82 -6.98
CA LEU A 49 -6.95 3.41 -5.89
C LEU A 49 -6.60 1.98 -5.48
N ILE A 50 -6.32 1.79 -4.19
CA ILE A 50 -6.16 0.47 -3.59
C ILE A 50 -7.21 0.27 -2.51
N SER A 51 -7.86 -0.89 -2.54
CA SER A 51 -8.73 -1.41 -1.48
C SER A 51 -8.11 -2.68 -0.92
N PHE A 52 -7.71 -2.74 0.35
CA PHE A 52 -7.10 -3.95 0.92
C PHE A 52 -7.93 -4.50 2.08
N THR A 53 -7.85 -5.81 2.30
CA THR A 53 -8.59 -6.50 3.37
C THR A 53 -7.61 -6.91 4.46
N PRO A 54 -7.52 -6.22 5.60
CA PRO A 54 -6.62 -6.62 6.68
C PRO A 54 -6.96 -8.03 7.19
N THR A 55 -5.93 -8.78 7.59
CA THR A 55 -6.07 -10.16 8.09
C THR A 55 -6.88 -10.25 9.38
N ILE A 56 -6.86 -9.20 10.21
CA ILE A 56 -7.56 -9.11 11.49
C ILE A 56 -8.33 -7.77 11.59
N GLN A 57 -9.59 -7.84 12.01
CA GLN A 57 -10.54 -6.71 11.99
C GLN A 57 -10.30 -5.62 13.05
N HIS A 58 -9.35 -5.82 13.97
CA HIS A 58 -8.96 -4.89 15.03
C HIS A 58 -7.48 -4.48 14.95
N CYS A 59 -6.86 -4.63 13.79
CA CYS A 59 -5.42 -4.56 13.69
C CYS A 59 -4.91 -3.12 13.55
N SER A 60 -4.11 -2.67 14.52
CA SER A 60 -3.30 -1.45 14.38
C SER A 60 -2.35 -1.50 13.18
N MET A 61 -2.01 -2.71 12.70
CA MET A 61 -1.17 -2.92 11.53
C MET A 61 -1.88 -2.67 10.20
N ALA A 62 -3.20 -2.50 10.17
CA ALA A 62 -3.89 -2.03 8.96
C ALA A 62 -3.32 -0.68 8.49
N THR A 63 -2.98 0.21 9.43
CA THR A 63 -2.34 1.49 9.11
C THR A 63 -0.90 1.27 8.59
N VAL A 64 -0.15 0.32 9.15
CA VAL A 64 1.21 -0.01 8.70
C VAL A 64 1.20 -0.60 7.29
N ILE A 65 0.31 -1.55 7.01
CA ILE A 65 0.09 -2.11 5.66
C ILE A 65 -0.20 -0.98 4.66
N GLY A 66 -1.08 -0.05 5.02
CA GLY A 66 -1.36 1.12 4.19
C GLY A 66 -0.17 2.06 3.99
N LEU A 67 0.72 2.21 4.97
CA LEU A 67 1.98 2.95 4.82
C LEU A 67 2.94 2.24 3.85
N CYS A 68 3.12 0.93 3.99
CA CYS A 68 3.94 0.13 3.07
C CYS A 68 3.46 0.29 1.62
N LEU A 69 2.14 0.17 1.40
CA LEU A 69 1.51 0.39 0.09
C LEU A 69 1.79 1.78 -0.46
N ARG A 70 1.66 2.82 0.38
CA ARG A 70 1.92 4.20 -0.02
C ARG A 70 3.37 4.41 -0.46
N VAL A 71 4.33 3.91 0.32
CA VAL A 71 5.75 4.10 0.05
C VAL A 71 6.13 3.36 -1.24
N LYS A 72 5.80 2.07 -1.36
CA LYS A 72 6.10 1.26 -2.54
C LYS A 72 5.52 1.87 -3.83
N LEU A 73 4.27 2.33 -3.80
CA LEU A 73 3.66 2.98 -4.97
C LEU A 73 4.29 4.33 -5.30
N LYS A 74 4.72 5.11 -4.31
CA LYS A 74 5.44 6.37 -4.57
C LYS A 74 6.79 6.13 -5.25
N ASP A 75 7.44 5.01 -4.96
CA ASP A 75 8.73 4.65 -5.57
C ASP A 75 8.54 4.05 -6.98
N CYS A 76 7.41 3.37 -7.22
CA CYS A 76 7.11 2.76 -8.53
C CYS A 76 6.43 3.71 -9.54
N PHE A 77 5.72 4.76 -9.08
CA PHE A 77 4.93 5.63 -9.94
C PHE A 77 5.42 7.09 -9.94
N PRO A 78 5.25 7.83 -11.06
CA PRO A 78 5.59 9.24 -11.11
C PRO A 78 4.84 10.09 -10.06
N PRO A 79 5.45 11.19 -9.55
CA PRO A 79 4.90 11.97 -8.44
C PRO A 79 3.58 12.68 -8.73
N HIS A 80 3.15 12.76 -10.00
CA HIS A 80 1.84 13.31 -10.37
C HIS A 80 0.69 12.35 -10.08
N PHE A 81 0.96 11.06 -9.84
CA PHE A 81 -0.08 10.10 -9.47
C PHE A 81 -0.55 10.33 -8.03
N LYS A 82 -1.84 10.62 -7.88
CA LYS A 82 -2.51 10.62 -6.59
C LYS A 82 -2.87 9.20 -6.19
N VAL A 83 -2.19 8.70 -5.18
CA VAL A 83 -2.56 7.43 -4.57
C VAL A 83 -3.68 7.68 -3.55
N ASP A 84 -4.70 6.82 -3.51
CA ASP A 84 -5.73 6.73 -2.49
C ASP A 84 -5.80 5.27 -2.00
N ILE A 85 -5.68 5.07 -0.69
CA ILE A 85 -5.66 3.73 -0.08
C ILE A 85 -6.82 3.64 0.90
N LYS A 86 -7.53 2.52 0.85
CA LYS A 86 -8.68 2.24 1.71
C LYS A 86 -8.66 0.79 2.17
N VAL A 87 -9.22 0.53 3.34
CA VAL A 87 -9.64 -0.83 3.71
C VAL A 87 -10.92 -1.19 2.96
N ALA A 88 -11.10 -2.46 2.63
CA ALA A 88 -12.30 -2.96 1.97
C ALA A 88 -13.54 -2.72 2.85
N PRO A 89 -14.71 -2.37 2.28
CA PRO A 89 -15.92 -2.11 3.06
C PRO A 89 -16.29 -3.28 3.99
N GLY A 90 -16.49 -3.00 5.28
CA GLY A 90 -16.85 -3.99 6.29
C GLY A 90 -15.71 -4.91 6.74
N SER A 91 -14.48 -4.71 6.25
CA SER A 91 -13.32 -5.55 6.60
C SER A 91 -12.64 -5.17 7.91
N HIS A 92 -12.90 -3.97 8.46
CA HIS A 92 -12.26 -3.47 9.68
C HIS A 92 -13.29 -2.79 10.59
N ALA A 93 -13.22 -3.04 11.91
CA ALA A 93 -14.18 -2.51 12.88
C ALA A 93 -14.20 -0.96 12.90
N ASP A 94 -13.03 -0.34 12.73
CA ASP A 94 -12.85 1.11 12.68
C ASP A 94 -12.54 1.64 11.26
N GLU A 95 -13.19 1.07 10.23
CA GLU A 95 -12.96 1.41 8.80
C GLU A 95 -12.85 2.92 8.54
N ALA A 96 -13.80 3.71 9.03
CA ALA A 96 -13.82 5.16 8.77
C ALA A 96 -12.60 5.87 9.37
N ALA A 97 -12.15 5.45 10.57
CA ALA A 97 -11.00 6.03 11.23
C ALA A 97 -9.70 5.64 10.53
N VAL A 98 -9.54 4.37 10.14
CA VAL A 98 -8.39 3.87 9.38
C VAL A 98 -8.30 4.56 8.03
N ASN A 99 -9.40 4.62 7.27
CA ASN A 99 -9.44 5.31 5.99
C ASN A 99 -9.11 6.81 6.12
N LYS A 100 -9.56 7.47 7.19
CA LYS A 100 -9.20 8.86 7.46
C LYS A 100 -7.70 9.01 7.74
N GLN A 101 -7.11 8.12 8.54
CA GLN A 101 -5.67 8.12 8.83
C GLN A 101 -4.82 7.91 7.58
N LEU A 102 -5.18 6.93 6.74
CA LEU A 102 -4.45 6.58 5.52
C LEU A 102 -4.51 7.64 4.42
N ASN A 103 -5.47 8.56 4.48
CA ASN A 103 -5.63 9.64 3.50
C ASN A 103 -5.19 11.01 4.05
N ASP A 104 -4.78 11.08 5.31
CA ASP A 104 -4.18 12.27 5.93
C ASP A 104 -2.69 12.34 5.59
N LYS A 105 -2.34 13.25 4.68
CA LYS A 105 -0.97 13.38 4.17
C LYS A 105 0.01 13.83 5.27
N GLU A 106 -0.41 14.72 6.15
CA GLU A 106 0.46 15.23 7.22
C GLU A 106 0.75 14.12 8.23
N ARG A 107 -0.27 13.33 8.58
CA ARG A 107 -0.12 12.17 9.45
C ARG A 107 0.78 11.09 8.84
N ILE A 108 0.67 10.83 7.54
CA ILE A 108 1.57 9.87 6.86
C ILE A 108 3.01 10.37 6.90
N VAL A 109 3.25 11.65 6.60
CA VAL A 109 4.60 12.22 6.62
C VAL A 109 5.19 12.10 8.03
N ALA A 110 4.44 12.52 9.06
CA ALA A 110 4.89 12.42 10.44
C ALA A 110 5.14 10.95 10.87
N ALA A 111 4.34 9.99 10.39
CA ALA A 111 4.57 8.57 10.65
C ALA A 111 5.88 8.07 10.02
N MET A 112 6.23 8.54 8.81
CA MET A 112 7.48 8.17 8.14
C MET A 112 8.72 8.85 8.73
N GLU A 113 8.57 9.94 9.48
CA GLU A 113 9.65 10.56 10.26
C GLU A 113 9.97 9.78 11.56
N ASN A 114 9.07 8.90 12.01
CA ASN A 114 9.33 8.03 13.15
C ASN A 114 10.28 6.89 12.75
N PRO A 115 11.49 6.80 13.34
CA PRO A 115 12.48 5.79 12.95
C PRO A 115 11.99 4.34 13.12
N ASN A 116 11.18 4.07 14.15
CA ASN A 116 10.68 2.73 14.41
C ASN A 116 9.67 2.29 13.33
N LEU A 117 8.75 3.19 12.95
CA LEU A 117 7.80 2.93 11.88
C LEU A 117 8.50 2.85 10.52
N ARG A 118 9.48 3.71 10.28
CA ARG A 118 10.28 3.68 9.06
C ARG A 118 11.01 2.35 8.91
N HIS A 119 11.66 1.87 9.97
CA HIS A 119 12.34 0.58 9.97
C HIS A 119 11.38 -0.58 9.66
N LEU A 120 10.23 -0.61 10.34
CA LEU A 120 9.21 -1.65 10.12
C LEU A 120 8.68 -1.63 8.67
N VAL A 121 8.39 -0.44 8.13
CA VAL A 121 7.99 -0.29 6.74
C VAL A 121 9.09 -0.79 5.80
N ASP A 122 10.34 -0.40 6.05
CA ASP A 122 11.47 -0.83 5.22
C ASP A 122 11.64 -2.36 5.28
N GLU A 123 11.48 -3.02 6.42
CA GLU A 123 11.48 -4.49 6.54
C GLU A 123 10.37 -5.15 5.72
N CYS A 124 9.15 -4.59 5.74
CA CYS A 124 8.03 -5.08 4.93
C CYS A 124 8.28 -4.93 3.41
N LEU A 125 9.06 -3.93 2.99
CA LEU A 125 9.31 -3.61 1.58
C LEU A 125 10.55 -4.31 0.99
N HIS A 126 11.60 -4.53 1.79
CA HIS A 126 12.90 -5.03 1.34
C HIS A 126 13.07 -6.55 1.48
N SER A 127 11.98 -7.30 1.68
CA SER A 127 12.05 -8.77 1.73
C SER A 127 12.38 -9.46 0.40
N SER A 128 12.69 -8.68 -0.65
CA SER A 128 13.14 -9.16 -1.94
C SER A 128 14.67 -9.30 -1.97
N GLU A 129 15.22 -10.20 -1.17
CA GLU A 129 16.51 -10.86 -1.43
C GLU A 129 16.74 -12.00 -0.41
N LEU A 130 16.38 -13.22 -0.82
CA LEU A 130 17.04 -14.49 -0.45
C LEU A 130 16.96 -15.43 -1.64
#